data_AF-A0AAE9H9P7-F1
#
_entry.id   AF-A0AAE9H9P7-F1
#
_cell.length_a   1.000
_cell.length_b   1.000
_cell.length_c   1.000
_cell.angle_alpha   90.00
_cell.angle_beta   90.00
_cell.angle_gamma   90.00
#
_symmetry.space_group_name_H-M   'P 1'
#
loop_
_entity.id
_entity.type
_entity.pdbx_description
1 polymer ?
#
loop_
_entity_poly.entity_id
_entity_poly.type
_entity_poly.pdbx_seq_one_letter_code
_entity_poly.pdbx_strand_id
1 'polypeptide(L)'
;MYIDSRLELSVKQVVAAAGPSTNVIDVGSSPRHIGPGQPMYVVVQTDAVVAADVTVTVQTAAAAGFSGAVAIASVLIPANTPAGARFVIGFPYSNKRYLRLNYDAAITASAWLTSQEPQSWESYPAQV
;
A
#
# COMPACT_ATOMS: atom_id res chain seq x y z
N MET A 1 10.22 13.31 2.23
CA MET A 1 10.26 12.01 1.54
C MET A 1 10.08 12.26 0.05
N TYR A 2 10.93 11.68 -0.79
CA TYR A 2 10.73 11.68 -2.24
C TYR A 2 9.96 10.43 -2.65
N ILE A 3 8.99 10.58 -3.56
CA ILE A 3 8.20 9.49 -4.11
C ILE A 3 8.56 9.33 -5.59
N ASP A 4 8.90 8.10 -5.99
CA ASP A 4 9.09 7.76 -7.40
C ASP A 4 7.72 7.51 -8.03
N SER A 5 7.39 8.27 -9.08
CA SER A 5 6.09 8.17 -9.77
C SER A 5 5.84 6.79 -10.39
N ARG A 6 6.88 5.99 -10.66
CA ARG A 6 6.74 4.59 -11.14
C ARG A 6 6.38 3.61 -10.03
N LEU A 7 6.52 4.01 -8.78
CA LEU A 7 6.22 3.20 -7.60
C LEU A 7 4.96 3.67 -6.87
N GLU A 8 4.16 4.52 -7.51
CA GLU A 8 2.84 4.94 -7.02
C GLU A 8 1.77 3.93 -7.41
N LEU A 9 1.02 3.46 -6.41
CA LEU A 9 -0.11 2.54 -6.56
C LEU A 9 -1.43 3.32 -6.68
N SER A 10 -1.57 4.40 -5.90
CA SER A 10 -2.77 5.24 -5.88
C SER A 10 -2.38 6.70 -5.63
N VAL A 11 -3.04 7.64 -6.30
CA VAL A 11 -2.82 9.09 -6.09
C VAL A 11 -4.17 9.76 -5.86
N LYS A 12 -4.45 10.14 -4.62
CA LYS A 12 -5.75 10.68 -4.16
C LYS A 12 -6.94 9.92 -4.76
N GLN A 13 -6.83 8.60 -4.84
CA GLN A 13 -7.83 7.78 -5.48
C GLN A 13 -9.06 7.74 -4.60
N VAL A 14 -10.21 8.12 -5.16
CA VAL A 14 -11.53 7.92 -4.54
C VAL A 14 -12.03 6.54 -4.90
N VAL A 15 -11.99 5.62 -3.94
CA VAL A 15 -12.53 4.27 -4.05
C VAL A 15 -13.94 4.29 -3.48
N ALA A 16 -14.96 4.23 -4.34
CA ALA A 16 -16.36 4.33 -3.92
C ALA A 16 -16.93 3.03 -3.31
N ALA A 17 -16.30 1.90 -3.63
CA ALA A 17 -16.61 0.56 -3.13
C ALA A 17 -15.38 -0.34 -3.32
N ALA A 18 -15.40 -1.55 -2.74
CA ALA A 18 -14.30 -2.52 -2.85
C ALA A 18 -13.71 -2.59 -4.26
N GLY A 19 -12.39 -2.41 -4.38
CA GLY A 19 -11.75 -2.31 -5.68
C GLY A 19 -10.23 -2.15 -5.62
N PRO A 20 -9.56 -2.31 -6.77
CA PRO A 20 -8.11 -2.22 -6.86
C PRO A 20 -7.62 -0.76 -6.83
N SER A 21 -6.31 -0.62 -6.60
CA SER A 21 -5.59 0.63 -6.86
C SER A 21 -5.65 1.03 -8.34
N THR A 22 -5.59 2.34 -8.63
CA THR A 22 -5.61 2.86 -10.00
C THR A 22 -4.39 2.42 -10.81
N ASN A 23 -3.22 2.39 -10.16
CA ASN A 23 -1.97 2.01 -10.80
C ASN A 23 -1.55 0.60 -10.39
N VAL A 24 -0.71 0.04 -11.24
CA VAL A 24 -0.06 -1.27 -11.08
C VAL A 24 1.44 -1.04 -11.24
N ILE A 25 2.22 -1.61 -10.33
CA ILE A 25 3.68 -1.61 -10.45
C ILE A 25 4.10 -2.89 -11.19
N ASP A 26 4.89 -2.73 -12.26
CA ASP A 26 5.60 -3.82 -12.93
C ASP A 26 7.06 -3.82 -12.44
N VAL A 27 7.44 -4.84 -11.68
CA VAL A 27 8.81 -4.95 -11.16
C VAL A 27 9.81 -5.52 -12.18
N GLY A 28 9.36 -5.87 -13.38
CA GLY A 28 10.19 -6.36 -14.47
C GLY A 28 10.21 -7.88 -14.60
N SER A 29 11.38 -8.50 -14.77
CA SER A 29 11.48 -9.94 -15.02
C SER A 29 10.87 -10.78 -13.89
N SER A 30 10.25 -11.91 -14.24
CA SER A 30 9.67 -12.84 -13.27
C SER A 30 10.63 -14.00 -13.01
N PRO A 31 11.00 -14.33 -11.75
CA PRO A 31 10.69 -13.62 -10.50
C PRO A 31 11.82 -12.63 -10.11
N ARG A 32 11.51 -11.33 -10.05
CA ARG A 32 12.34 -10.33 -9.37
C ARG A 32 11.81 -10.17 -7.95
N HIS A 33 12.38 -10.95 -7.04
CA HIS A 33 12.15 -10.81 -5.61
C HIS A 33 12.70 -9.47 -5.16
N ILE A 34 11.83 -8.47 -5.01
CA ILE A 34 12.19 -7.17 -4.46
C ILE A 34 12.00 -7.20 -2.94
N GLY A 35 12.94 -6.65 -2.16
CA GLY A 35 12.93 -6.73 -0.69
C GLY A 35 14.12 -7.47 -0.05
N PRO A 36 14.66 -8.56 -0.63
CA PRO A 36 15.92 -9.14 -0.14
C PRO A 36 17.09 -8.16 -0.32
N GLY A 37 17.78 -7.82 0.78
CA GLY A 37 18.96 -6.93 0.77
C GLY A 37 18.66 -5.43 0.97
N GLN A 38 17.42 -4.99 0.74
CA GLN A 38 16.97 -3.64 1.09
C GLN A 38 15.48 -3.68 1.48
N PRO A 39 15.13 -3.36 2.75
CA PRO A 39 13.75 -3.41 3.20
C PRO A 39 12.90 -2.42 2.39
N MET A 40 11.75 -2.90 1.94
CA MET A 40 10.77 -2.08 1.23
C MET A 40 9.48 -2.00 2.04
N TYR A 41 8.76 -0.91 1.84
CA TYR A 41 7.55 -0.58 2.56
C TYR A 41 6.48 -0.11 1.58
N VAL A 42 5.28 -0.64 1.72
CA VAL A 42 4.10 -0.05 1.10
C VAL A 42 3.50 0.91 2.11
N VAL A 43 3.37 2.18 1.73
CA VAL A 43 2.74 3.19 2.56
C VAL A 43 1.38 3.51 1.96
N VAL A 44 0.35 3.50 2.80
CA VAL A 44 -1.00 3.94 2.47
C VAL A 44 -1.32 5.16 3.33
N GLN A 45 -1.50 6.30 2.68
CA GLN A 45 -1.92 7.54 3.32
C GLN A 45 -3.39 7.79 3.03
N THR A 46 -4.16 8.09 4.06
CA THR A 46 -5.54 8.55 3.92
C THR A 46 -5.56 10.00 3.44
N ASP A 47 -6.38 10.31 2.45
CA ASP A 47 -6.56 11.68 1.93
C ASP A 47 -7.91 12.31 2.35
N ALA A 48 -8.77 11.53 2.99
CA ALA A 48 -10.01 11.96 3.64
C ALA A 48 -10.25 11.13 4.91
N VAL A 49 -11.21 11.56 5.73
CA VAL A 49 -11.63 10.77 6.90
C VAL A 49 -12.24 9.44 6.44
N VAL A 50 -11.80 8.35 7.06
CA VAL A 50 -12.25 6.99 6.73
C VAL A 50 -13.59 6.71 7.41
N ALA A 51 -14.61 6.34 6.64
CA ALA A 51 -15.98 6.19 7.14
C ALA A 51 -16.25 4.84 7.86
N ALA A 52 -15.57 3.78 7.45
CA ALA A 52 -15.71 2.43 8.00
C ALA A 52 -14.34 1.72 7.95
N ASP A 53 -14.18 0.63 8.69
CA ASP A 53 -12.95 -0.15 8.64
C ASP A 53 -12.63 -0.60 7.20
N VAL A 54 -11.39 -0.39 6.77
CA VAL A 54 -10.92 -0.75 5.43
C VAL A 54 -9.67 -1.61 5.55
N THR A 55 -9.73 -2.84 5.06
CA THR A 55 -8.55 -3.69 4.86
C THR A 55 -7.93 -3.38 3.51
N VAL A 56 -6.68 -2.93 3.52
CA VAL A 56 -5.88 -2.74 2.32
C VAL A 56 -4.98 -3.94 2.16
N THR A 57 -5.10 -4.64 1.03
CA THR A 57 -4.33 -5.85 0.74
C THR A 57 -3.36 -5.59 -0.40
N VAL A 58 -2.09 -5.97 -0.21
CA VAL A 58 -1.09 -5.99 -1.27
C VAL A 58 -1.28 -7.28 -2.05
N GLN A 59 -1.51 -7.17 -3.35
CA GLN A 59 -1.71 -8.31 -4.24
C GLN A 59 -0.59 -8.39 -5.27
N THR A 60 -0.19 -9.62 -5.60
CA THR A 60 0.78 -9.89 -6.66
C THR A 60 0.25 -10.85 -7.72
N ALA A 61 0.65 -10.66 -8.97
CA ALA A 61 0.24 -11.49 -10.09
C ALA A 61 1.35 -11.65 -11.14
N ALA A 62 1.25 -12.71 -11.95
CA ALA A 62 2.17 -12.96 -13.06
C ALA A 62 1.79 -12.17 -14.32
N ALA A 63 0.52 -11.78 -14.45
CA ALA A 63 -0.02 -11.04 -15.58
C ALA A 63 -0.61 -9.70 -15.13
N ALA A 64 -0.52 -8.67 -15.99
CA ALA A 64 -0.98 -7.31 -15.70
C ALA A 64 -2.49 -7.22 -15.41
N GLY A 65 -3.29 -8.17 -15.91
CA GLY A 65 -4.72 -8.27 -15.62
C GLY A 65 -5.07 -8.85 -14.24
N PHE A 66 -4.08 -9.27 -13.45
CA PHE A 66 -4.28 -9.86 -12.12
C PHE A 66 -5.18 -11.11 -12.06
N SER A 67 -5.26 -11.86 -13.16
CA SER A 67 -5.83 -13.21 -13.12
C SER A 67 -4.97 -14.10 -12.21
N GLY A 68 -5.59 -14.76 -11.22
CA GLY A 68 -4.88 -15.54 -10.20
C GLY A 68 -4.03 -14.70 -9.25
N ALA A 69 -4.47 -13.50 -8.91
CA ALA A 69 -3.84 -12.64 -7.90
C ALA A 69 -3.71 -13.35 -6.55
N VAL A 70 -2.59 -13.13 -5.87
CA VAL A 70 -2.31 -13.67 -4.54
C VAL A 70 -2.09 -12.51 -3.59
N ALA A 71 -2.76 -12.52 -2.43
CA ALA A 71 -2.50 -11.56 -1.37
C ALA A 71 -1.18 -11.92 -0.66
N ILE A 72 -0.31 -10.93 -0.46
CA ILE A 72 1.01 -11.14 0.14
C ILE A 72 1.19 -10.38 1.46
N ALA A 73 0.40 -9.34 1.70
CA ALA A 73 0.37 -8.59 2.95
C ALA A 73 -0.93 -7.79 3.06
N SER A 74 -1.29 -7.36 4.26
CA SER A 74 -2.49 -6.54 4.50
C SER A 74 -2.33 -5.63 5.71
N VAL A 75 -3.09 -4.55 5.74
CA VAL A 75 -3.25 -3.69 6.92
C VAL A 75 -4.70 -3.26 7.06
N LEU A 76 -5.16 -3.18 8.31
CA LEU A 76 -6.46 -2.62 8.65
C LEU A 76 -6.30 -1.11 8.89
N ILE A 77 -7.10 -0.31 8.20
CA ILE A 77 -7.27 1.12 8.44
C ILE A 77 -8.59 1.29 9.19
N PRO A 78 -8.57 1.65 10.48
CA PRO A 78 -9.79 1.79 11.26
C PRO A 78 -10.69 2.94 10.78
N ALA A 79 -11.99 2.81 11.04
CA ALA A 79 -12.94 3.90 10.90
C ALA A 79 -12.52 5.13 11.70
N ASN A 80 -12.94 6.32 11.25
CA ASN A 80 -12.62 7.63 11.82
C ASN A 80 -11.13 8.02 11.76
N THR A 81 -10.30 7.25 11.05
CA THR A 81 -8.93 7.65 10.75
C THR A 81 -8.94 8.98 10.00
N PRO A 82 -8.23 10.02 10.50
CA PRO A 82 -8.23 11.35 9.88
C PRO A 82 -7.36 11.38 8.62
N ALA A 83 -7.63 12.34 7.73
CA ALA A 83 -6.78 12.60 6.58
C ALA A 83 -5.32 12.87 7.00
N GLY A 84 -4.37 12.36 6.23
CA GLY A 84 -2.93 12.47 6.48
C GLY A 84 -2.35 11.32 7.32
N ALA A 85 -3.19 10.48 7.93
CA ALA A 85 -2.71 9.29 8.65
C ALA A 85 -2.08 8.29 7.68
N ARG A 86 -0.97 7.66 8.11
CA ARG A 86 -0.17 6.73 7.30
C ARG A 86 -0.15 5.36 7.94
N PHE A 87 -0.39 4.34 7.11
CA PHE A 87 -0.31 2.94 7.46
C PHE A 87 0.79 2.30 6.63
N VAL A 88 1.69 1.58 7.31
CA VAL A 88 2.89 1.01 6.72
C VAL A 88 2.79 -0.50 6.72
N ILE A 89 3.05 -1.10 5.57
CA ILE A 89 3.13 -2.54 5.39
C ILE A 89 4.57 -2.89 5.03
N GLY A 90 5.22 -3.73 5.84
CA GLY A 90 6.51 -4.32 5.48
C GLY A 90 6.36 -5.20 4.24
N PHE A 91 7.16 -4.96 3.21
CA PHE A 91 7.06 -5.70 1.97
C PHE A 91 7.68 -7.10 2.12
N PRO A 92 6.96 -8.19 1.77
CA PRO A 92 7.47 -9.54 1.95
C PRO A 92 8.53 -9.91 0.91
N TYR A 93 9.34 -10.92 1.19
CA TYR A 93 10.45 -11.34 0.34
C TYR A 93 10.06 -11.97 -1.02
N SER A 94 8.81 -12.42 -1.15
CA SER A 94 8.35 -13.12 -2.36
C SER A 94 7.19 -12.38 -3.01
N ASN A 95 7.37 -12.06 -4.29
CA ASN A 95 6.39 -11.42 -5.13
C ASN A 95 6.51 -11.92 -6.58
N LYS A 96 5.43 -11.82 -7.33
CA LYS A 96 5.41 -11.97 -8.79
C LYS A 96 5.68 -10.61 -9.45
N ARG A 97 5.64 -10.60 -10.79
CA ARG A 97 5.96 -9.44 -11.63
C ARG A 97 5.10 -8.20 -11.38
N TYR A 98 3.81 -8.37 -11.18
CA TYR A 98 2.88 -7.25 -11.02
C TYR A 98 2.44 -7.10 -9.57
N LEU A 99 2.35 -5.87 -9.10
CA LEU A 99 1.89 -5.49 -7.77
C LEU A 99 0.76 -4.46 -7.86
N ARG A 100 -0.26 -4.63 -7.03
CA ARG A 100 -1.34 -3.66 -6.84
C ARG A 100 -1.83 -3.68 -5.39
N LEU A 101 -2.64 -2.70 -5.02
CA LEU A 101 -3.47 -2.80 -3.82
C LEU A 101 -4.89 -3.21 -4.17
N ASN A 102 -5.58 -3.81 -3.21
CA ASN A 102 -7.01 -3.99 -3.23
C ASN A 102 -7.60 -3.52 -1.90
N TYR A 103 -8.51 -2.56 -2.00
CA TYR A 103 -9.31 -2.03 -0.91
C TYR A 103 -10.61 -2.84 -0.82
N ASP A 104 -10.99 -3.29 0.37
CA ASP A 104 -12.23 -4.05 0.59
C ASP A 104 -13.47 -3.16 0.82
N ALA A 105 -13.27 -1.86 0.99
CA ALA A 105 -14.31 -0.87 1.28
C ALA A 105 -13.95 0.50 0.67
N ALA A 106 -14.87 1.47 0.85
CA ALA A 106 -14.71 2.81 0.33
C ALA A 106 -13.65 3.62 1.10
N ILE A 107 -12.76 4.28 0.37
CA ILE A 107 -11.67 5.09 0.95
C ILE A 107 -11.16 6.11 -0.07
N THR A 108 -10.65 7.25 0.41
CA THR A 108 -9.84 8.15 -0.41
C THR A 108 -8.40 8.08 0.06
N ALA A 109 -7.50 7.56 -0.77
CA ALA A 109 -6.13 7.28 -0.36
C ALA A 109 -5.09 7.46 -1.46
N SER A 110 -3.87 7.74 -1.03
CA SER A 110 -2.65 7.73 -1.83
C SER A 110 -1.76 6.62 -1.31
N ALA A 111 -1.12 5.87 -2.21
CA ALA A 111 -0.29 4.76 -1.82
C ALA A 111 0.92 4.60 -2.74
N TRP A 112 2.05 4.22 -2.17
CA TRP A 112 3.31 4.08 -2.90
C TRP A 112 4.20 3.03 -2.24
N LEU A 113 5.12 2.48 -3.04
CA LEU A 113 6.19 1.60 -2.59
C LEU A 113 7.47 2.43 -2.39
N THR A 114 8.18 2.23 -1.29
CA THR A 114 9.40 2.95 -0.97
C THR A 114 10.42 2.07 -0.26
N SER A 115 11.71 2.34 -0.45
CA SER A 115 12.81 1.80 0.35
C SER A 115 13.29 2.76 1.44
N GLN A 116 12.73 3.98 1.48
CA GLN A 116 12.98 4.92 2.57
C GLN A 116 12.16 4.47 3.77
N GLU A 117 12.76 4.45 4.95
CA GLU A 117 12.01 4.21 6.17
C GLU A 117 10.87 5.24 6.27
N PRO A 118 9.62 4.79 6.37
CA PRO A 118 8.50 5.70 6.39
C PRO A 118 8.57 6.57 7.64
N GLN A 119 8.44 7.88 7.45
CA GLN A 119 8.39 8.84 8.55
C GLN A 119 7.05 8.67 9.29
N SER A 120 7.04 7.83 10.31
CA SER A 120 5.91 7.53 11.20
C SER A 120 6.23 7.88 12.67
N TRP A 121 6.85 9.03 12.88
CA TRP A 121 7.23 9.47 14.23
C TRP A 121 6.00 9.89 15.02
N GLU A 122 5.68 9.12 16.04
CA GLU A 122 4.69 9.48 17.06
C GLU A 122 5.40 9.91 18.34
N SER A 123 4.86 10.92 19.01
CA SER A 123 5.38 11.33 20.31
C SER A 123 5.13 10.23 21.33
N TYR A 124 6.19 9.77 22.00
CA TYR A 124 6.02 8.89 23.15
C TYR A 124 5.22 9.59 24.25
N PRO A 125 4.42 8.84 25.02
CA PRO A 125 3.76 9.40 26.20
C PRO A 125 4.81 9.98 27.14
N ALA A 126 4.50 11.11 27.76
CA ALA A 126 5.34 11.67 28.81
C ALA A 126 5.45 10.64 29.96
N GLN A 127 6.67 10.42 30.46
CA GLN A 127 6.83 9.69 31.71
C GLN A 127 6.18 10.53 32.82
N VAL A 128 5.20 9.94 33.51
CA VAL A 128 4.52 10.52 34.69
C VAL A 128 5.37 10.30 35.92
#